data_AF-A0A268QUH5-F1
#
_entry.id   AF-A0A268QUH5-F1
#
_cell.length_a   1.000
_cell.length_b   1.000
_cell.length_c   1.000
_cell.angle_alpha   90.00
_cell.angle_beta   90.00
_cell.angle_gamma   90.00
#
_symmetry.space_group_name_H-M   'P 1'
#
loop_
_entity.id
_entity.type
_entity.pdbx_description
1 polymer ?
#
loop_
_entity_poly.entity_id
_entity_poly.type
_entity_poly.pdbx_seq_one_letter_code
_entity_poly.pdbx_strand_id
1 'polypeptide(L)' 'FPGVTKAFQLRYKGNQAQVYQAIQQPVGFTSPVHILINGNSASASEMVSASVKEQKGAVLYGQNTFG' A
#
# COMPACT_ATOMS: atom_id res chain seq x y z
N PHE A 1 -1.30 0.12 8.91
CA PHE A 1 -1.06 1.58 8.86
C PHE A 1 -2.27 2.29 9.45
N PRO A 2 -2.11 3.45 10.09
CA PRO A 2 -3.24 4.19 10.66
C PRO A 2 -4.34 4.40 9.60
N GLY A 3 -5.58 4.01 9.90
CA GLY A 3 -6.74 4.22 9.02
C GLY A 3 -6.83 3.35 7.76
N VAL A 4 -5.85 2.47 7.49
CA VAL A 4 -5.86 1.59 6.31
C VAL A 4 -6.68 0.33 6.60
N THR A 5 -7.73 0.10 5.81
CA THR A 5 -8.65 -1.03 5.98
C THR A 5 -8.59 -2.04 4.83
N LYS A 6 -8.12 -1.62 3.65
CA LYS A 6 -7.96 -2.48 2.47
C LYS A 6 -6.47 -2.79 2.24
N ALA A 7 -6.13 -4.03 1.94
CA ALA A 7 -4.76 -4.45 1.68
C ALA A 7 -4.35 -4.11 0.24
N PHE A 8 -5.08 -4.62 -0.75
CA PHE A 8 -4.90 -4.31 -2.16
C PHE A 8 -6.14 -4.72 -2.96
N GLN A 9 -6.23 -4.24 -4.20
CA GLN A 9 -7.24 -4.67 -5.15
C GLN A 9 -6.58 -5.45 -6.28
N LEU A 10 -7.10 -6.64 -6.56
CA LEU A 10 -6.64 -7.50 -7.64
C LEU A 10 -7.61 -7.44 -8.81
N ARG A 11 -7.08 -7.38 -10.03
CA ARG A 11 -7.86 -7.44 -11.27
C ARG A 11 -7.22 -8.46 -12.20
N TYR A 12 -7.90 -9.59 -12.40
CA TYR A 12 -7.50 -10.56 -13.42
C TYR A 12 -8.07 -10.18 -14.78
N LYS A 13 -7.44 -10.67 -15.86
CA LYS A 13 -7.90 -10.42 -17.24
C LYS A 13 -9.34 -10.90 -17.39
N GLY A 14 -10.26 -9.98 -17.67
CA GLY A 14 -11.68 -10.27 -17.88
C GLY A 14 -12.53 -10.42 -16.61
N ASN A 15 -11.95 -10.29 -15.41
CA ASN A 15 -12.68 -10.40 -14.14
C ASN A 15 -12.97 -9.03 -13.52
N GLN A 16 -13.98 -9.01 -12.65
CA GLN A 16 -14.27 -7.87 -11.79
C GLN A 16 -13.17 -7.67 -10.74
N ALA A 17 -13.05 -6.44 -10.24
CA ALA A 17 -12.09 -6.10 -9.21
C ALA A 17 -12.40 -6.83 -7.89
N GLN A 18 -11.40 -7.53 -7.34
CA GLN A 18 -11.48 -8.17 -6.04
C GLN A 18 -10.69 -7.37 -5.02
N VAL A 19 -11.35 -6.95 -3.94
CA VAL A 19 -10.72 -6.20 -2.85
C VAL A 19 -10.36 -7.15 -1.71
N TYR A 20 -9.09 -7.13 -1.32
CA TYR A 20 -8.61 -7.85 -0.14
C TYR A 20 -8.57 -6.90 1.05
N GLN A 21 -9.13 -7.32 2.18
CA GLN A 21 -9.14 -6.52 3.41
C GLN A 21 -7.81 -6.63 4.15
N ALA A 22 -7.41 -5.57 4.84
CA ALA A 22 -6.26 -5.59 5.72
C ALA A 22 -6.54 -6.48 6.92
N ILE A 23 -5.61 -7.36 7.25
CA ILE A 23 -5.70 -8.23 8.43
C ILE A 23 -5.25 -7.43 9.65
N GLN A 24 -6.08 -7.36 10.68
CA GLN A 24 -5.74 -6.70 11.94
C GLN A 24 -4.49 -7.34 12.54
N GLN A 25 -3.48 -6.51 12.84
CA GLN A 25 -2.25 -6.94 13.49
C GLN A 25 -2.30 -6.62 14.99
N PRO A 26 -1.69 -7.44 15.87
CA PRO A 26 -1.64 -7.17 17.31
C PRO A 26 -0.82 -5.91 17.64
N VAL A 27 0.13 -5.55 16.77
CA VAL A 27 0.93 -4.33 16.85
C VAL A 27 0.79 -3.58 15.54
N GLY A 28 0.55 -2.28 15.63
CA GLY A 28 0.44 -1.39 14.47
C GLY A 28 1.10 -0.04 14.74
N PHE A 29 1.41 0.68 13.68
CA PHE A 29 1.85 2.07 13.77
C PHE A 29 0.73 2.95 14.35
N THR A 30 1.05 3.78 15.34
CA THR A 30 0.09 4.66 16.04
C THR A 30 0.30 6.15 15.75
N SER A 31 1.41 6.50 15.09
CA SER A 31 1.78 7.86 14.72
C SER A 31 1.78 8.03 13.19
N PRO A 32 1.81 9.27 12.66
CA PRO A 32 1.98 9.50 11.23
C PRO A 32 3.16 8.72 10.66
N VAL A 33 2.94 8.01 9.55
CA VAL A 33 3.94 7.15 8.92
C VAL A 33 4.44 7.79 7.63
N HIS A 34 5.76 7.81 7.45
CA HIS A 34 6.42 8.22 6.21
C HIS A 34 7.17 7.03 5.62
N ILE A 35 7.06 6.83 4.31
CA ILE A 35 7.72 5.72 3.59
C ILE A 35 8.61 6.32 2.50
N LEU A 36 9.88 5.91 2.47
CA LEU A 36 10.84 6.27 1.43
C LEU A 36 10.81 5.20 0.32
N ILE A 37 10.61 5.63 -0.93
CA ILE A 37 10.59 4.77 -2.12
C ILE A 37 11.60 5.27 -3.16
N ASN A 38 12.02 4.38 -4.05
CA ASN A 38 12.93 4.71 -5.15
C ASN A 38 12.68 3.82 -6.38
N GLY A 39 13.46 4.03 -7.45
CA GLY A 39 13.35 3.24 -8.68
C GLY A 39 13.61 1.74 -8.55
N ASN A 40 14.13 1.28 -7.41
CA ASN A 40 14.34 -0.14 -7.12
C ASN A 40 13.18 -0.74 -6.30
N SER A 41 12.21 0.07 -5.87
CA SER A 41 11.01 -0.39 -5.18
C SER A 41 10.10 -1.04 -6.20
N ALA A 42 9.91 -2.35 -6.12
CA ALA A 42 9.19 -3.12 -7.13
C ALA A 42 8.27 -4.18 -6.49
N SER A 43 7.26 -4.63 -7.23
CA SER A 43 6.39 -5.75 -6.84
C SER A 43 5.68 -5.49 -5.50
N ALA A 44 5.93 -6.30 -4.47
CA ALA A 44 5.29 -6.16 -3.16
C ALA A 44 5.49 -4.75 -2.54
N SER A 45 6.64 -4.12 -2.74
CA SER A 45 6.90 -2.76 -2.24
C SER A 45 6.00 -1.72 -2.90
N GLU A 46 5.68 -1.90 -4.18
CA GLU A 46 4.76 -1.03 -4.92
C GLU A 46 3.33 -1.24 -4.44
N MET A 47 2.93 -2.50 -4.22
CA MET A 47 1.61 -2.82 -3.69
C MET A 47 1.36 -2.17 -2.33
N VAL A 48 2.34 -2.24 -1.41
CA VAL A 48 2.25 -1.57 -0.11
C VAL A 48 2.17 -0.06 -0.29
N SER A 49 3.07 0.52 -1.08
CA SER A 49 3.15 1.97 -1.30
C SER A 49 1.87 2.55 -1.91
N ALA A 50 1.32 1.88 -2.92
CA ALA A 50 0.06 2.27 -3.54
C ALA A 50 -1.10 2.18 -2.55
N SER A 51 -1.23 1.05 -1.84
CA SER A 51 -2.33 0.81 -0.90
C SER A 51 -2.40 1.86 0.21
N VAL A 52 -1.26 2.20 0.81
CA VAL A 52 -1.23 3.21 1.89
C VAL A 52 -1.39 4.63 1.36
N LYS A 53 -0.91 4.93 0.15
CA LYS A 53 -1.07 6.25 -0.48
C LYS A 53 -2.54 6.52 -0.80
N GLU A 54 -3.22 5.57 -1.45
CA GLU A 54 -4.63 5.71 -1.84
C GLU A 54 -5.56 5.90 -0.65
N GLN A 55 -5.24 5.26 0.48
CA GLN A 55 -6.02 5.31 1.71
C GLN A 55 -5.54 6.38 2.71
N LYS A 56 -4.56 7.22 2.32
CA LYS A 56 -3.96 8.25 3.20
C LYS A 56 -3.39 7.69 4.51
N GLY A 57 -2.91 6.44 4.49
CA GLY A 57 -2.33 5.75 5.64
C GLY A 57 -0.86 6.08 5.90
N ALA A 58 -0.18 6.65 4.92
CA ALA A 58 1.20 7.13 5.02
C ALA A 58 1.48 8.19 3.94
N VAL A 59 2.53 8.98 4.15
CA VAL A 59 3.09 9.88 3.11
C VAL A 59 4.28 9.20 2.44
N LEU A 60 4.33 9.23 1.11
CA LEU A 60 5.45 8.69 0.35
C LEU A 60 6.45 9.80 -0.01
N TYR A 61 7.75 9.49 0.13
CA TYR A 61 8.86 10.36 -0.27
C TYR A 61 9.82 9.59 -1.19
N GLY A 62 10.60 10.32 -2.00
CA GLY A 62 11.69 9.76 -2.81
C GLY A 62 11.43 9.87 -4.30
N GLN A 63 11.63 8.77 -5.02
CA GLN A 63 11.50 8.71 -6.49
C GLN A 63 10.34 7.80 -6.90
N ASN A 64 9.97 7.84 -8.18
CA ASN A 64 9.03 6.87 -8.73
C ASN A 64 9.56 5.45 -8.54
N THR A 65 8.63 4.51 -8.35
CA THR A 65 8.91 3.08 -8.25
C THR A 65 9.28 2.49 -9.62
N PHE A 66 9.55 1.19 -9.67
CA PHE A 66 10.01 0.53 -10.89
C PHE A 66 8.96 0.50 -12.02
N GLY A 67 7.69 0.25 -11.69
CA GLY A 67 6.58 0.05 -12.64
C GLY A 67 5.53 1.15 -12.66
#